data_AF-Q8ZVC7-F1
#
_entry.id   AF-Q8ZVC7-F1
#
_cell.length_a   1.000
_cell.length_b   1.000
_cell.length_c   1.000
_cell.angle_alpha   90.00
_cell.angle_beta   90.00
_cell.angle_gamma   90.00
#
_symmetry.space_group_name_H-M   'P 1'
#
loop_
_entity.id
_entity.type
_entity.pdbx_description
1 polymer ?
#
loop_
_entity_poly.entity_id
_entity_poly.type
_entity_poly.pdbx_seq_one_letter_code
_entity_poly.pdbx_strand_id
1 'polypeptide(L)'
;MNGCEARGVKAFLLQWFNALGFEIRGTTVVLPKSYCKYTPKTVLEHVYFIKGAFETYGEFFMGDPHGGEVIIIFKSGSKKLAKSLRLLGFSPLETTDESGASRYLVLYERPDVRRFVKLIKPVVEEAHIAKALGLCPQR
;
A
#
# COMPACT_ATOMS: atom_id res chain seq x y z
N MET A 1 16.86 23.11 2.43
CA MET A 1 16.91 21.70 2.01
C MET A 1 16.07 21.55 0.74
N ASN A 2 16.69 21.21 -0.40
CA ASN A 2 16.06 21.29 -1.73
C ASN A 2 15.32 19.99 -2.16
N GLY A 3 14.96 19.13 -1.20
CA GLY A 3 14.42 17.80 -1.45
C GLY A 3 13.78 17.18 -0.20
N CYS A 4 13.43 15.90 -0.29
CA CYS A 4 12.89 15.10 0.81
C CYS A 4 13.74 13.85 0.98
N GLU A 5 13.77 13.33 2.21
CA GLU A 5 14.59 12.19 2.57
C GLU A 5 13.74 10.92 2.62
N ALA A 6 14.07 9.93 1.79
CA ALA A 6 13.60 8.57 1.95
C ALA A 6 14.57 7.84 2.88
N ARG A 7 14.12 7.45 4.08
CA ARG A 7 14.94 6.78 5.10
C ARG A 7 14.67 5.27 5.10
N GLY A 8 15.65 4.49 5.56
CA GLY A 8 15.52 3.03 5.69
C GLY A 8 15.42 2.32 4.33
N VAL A 9 16.01 2.88 3.28
CA VAL A 9 15.94 2.32 1.93
C VAL A 9 16.73 1.01 1.87
N LYS A 10 16.10 -0.05 1.34
CA LYS A 10 16.72 -1.39 1.20
C LYS A 10 17.96 -1.33 0.29
N ALA A 11 19.00 -2.09 0.62
CA ALA A 11 20.31 -2.02 -0.03
C ALA A 11 20.28 -2.16 -1.56
N PHE A 12 19.44 -3.05 -2.10
CA PHE A 12 19.32 -3.23 -3.56
C PHE A 12 18.72 -2.01 -4.27
N LEU A 13 17.89 -1.21 -3.58
CA LEU A 13 17.35 0.04 -4.12
C LEU A 13 18.39 1.15 -4.08
N LEU A 14 19.31 1.14 -3.12
CA LEU A 14 20.39 2.13 -3.03
C LEU A 14 21.25 2.11 -4.29
N GLN A 15 21.58 0.93 -4.82
CA GLN A 15 22.34 0.80 -6.08
C GLN A 15 21.59 1.45 -7.25
N TRP A 16 20.27 1.25 -7.32
CA TRP A 16 19.43 1.83 -8.36
C TRP A 16 19.34 3.37 -8.25
N PHE A 17 19.13 3.90 -7.03
CA PHE A 17 19.10 5.35 -6.81
C PHE A 17 20.45 6.02 -7.08
N ASN A 18 21.56 5.34 -6.78
CA ASN A 18 22.90 5.83 -7.11
C ASN A 18 23.10 5.94 -8.62
N ALA A 19 22.65 4.94 -9.39
CA ALA A 19 22.70 4.95 -10.86
C ALA A 19 21.86 6.07 -11.49
N LEU A 20 20.80 6.52 -10.81
CA LEU A 20 19.98 7.65 -11.20
C LEU A 20 20.56 9.01 -10.78
N GLY A 21 21.71 9.03 -10.10
CA GLY A 21 22.41 10.25 -9.68
C GLY A 21 21.82 10.91 -8.44
N PHE A 22 21.06 10.18 -7.61
CA PHE A 22 20.56 10.72 -6.35
C PHE A 22 21.63 10.69 -5.25
N GLU A 23 21.58 11.68 -4.36
CA GLU A 23 22.47 11.73 -3.20
C GLU A 23 22.06 10.68 -2.16
N ILE A 24 23.02 9.85 -1.74
CA ILE A 24 22.82 8.78 -0.76
C ILE A 24 23.68 9.05 0.48
N ARG A 25 23.05 8.97 1.66
CA ARG A 25 23.68 9.12 2.98
C ARG A 25 23.33 7.91 3.85
N GLY A 26 24.20 6.90 3.85
CA GLY A 26 23.91 5.61 4.51
C GLY A 26 22.69 4.94 3.86
N THR A 27 21.62 4.74 4.63
CA THR A 27 20.33 4.18 4.15
C THR A 27 19.31 5.26 3.77
N THR A 28 19.75 6.52 3.66
CA THR A 28 18.89 7.66 3.33
C THR A 28 19.17 8.13 1.92
N VAL A 29 18.14 8.34 1.12
CA VAL A 29 18.22 8.90 -0.24
C VAL A 29 17.58 10.28 -0.25
N VAL A 30 18.29 11.29 -0.75
CA VAL A 30 17.76 12.64 -0.94
C VAL A 30 17.12 12.73 -2.31
N LEU A 31 15.79 12.81 -2.32
CA LEU A 31 15.00 12.93 -3.53
C LEU A 31 14.80 14.41 -3.92
N PRO A 32 14.82 14.76 -5.23
CA PRO A 32 14.53 16.11 -5.67
C PRO A 32 13.13 16.57 -5.26
N LYS A 33 12.94 17.89 -5.10
CA LYS A 33 11.65 18.50 -4.70
C LYS A 33 10.45 18.04 -5.53
N SER A 34 10.65 17.74 -6.82
CA SER A 34 9.61 17.23 -7.72
C SER A 34 9.04 15.88 -7.26
N TYR A 35 9.85 15.03 -6.63
CA TYR A 35 9.43 13.72 -6.11
C TYR A 35 8.70 13.85 -4.76
N CYS A 36 8.97 14.92 -4.00
CA CYS A 36 8.36 15.14 -2.68
C CYS A 36 6.86 15.44 -2.75
N LYS A 37 6.36 15.79 -3.93
CA LYS A 37 4.93 16.02 -4.18
C LYS A 37 4.37 15.05 -5.22
N TYR A 38 4.97 13.87 -5.34
CA TYR A 38 4.51 12.85 -6.29
C TYR A 38 3.00 12.64 -6.15
N THR A 39 2.30 12.81 -7.26
CA THR A 39 0.85 12.64 -7.35
C THR A 39 0.59 11.79 -8.58
N PRO A 40 0.01 10.58 -8.42
CA PRO A 40 -0.28 9.72 -9.55
C PRO A 40 -1.25 10.41 -10.50
N LYS A 41 -0.96 10.32 -11.80
CA LYS A 41 -1.71 10.92 -12.92
C LYS A 41 -2.27 9.87 -13.87
N THR A 42 -1.54 8.77 -14.07
CA THR A 42 -1.96 7.67 -14.95
C THR A 42 -2.56 6.53 -14.12
N VAL A 43 -3.39 5.69 -14.75
CA VAL A 43 -3.96 4.49 -14.11
C VAL A 43 -2.85 3.61 -13.51
N LEU A 44 -1.75 3.44 -14.27
CA LEU A 44 -0.60 2.65 -13.83
C LEU A 44 0.10 3.27 -12.61
N GLU A 45 0.27 4.59 -12.61
CA GLU A 45 0.82 5.32 -11.45
C GLU A 45 -0.06 5.18 -10.21
N HIS A 46 -1.38 5.17 -10.35
CA HIS A 46 -2.30 4.92 -9.24
C HIS A 46 -2.16 3.49 -8.70
N VAL A 47 -2.04 2.48 -9.58
CA VAL A 47 -1.82 1.09 -9.18
C VAL A 47 -0.52 0.95 -8.38
N TYR A 48 0.60 1.47 -8.88
CA TYR A 48 1.87 1.41 -8.16
C TYR A 48 1.87 2.22 -6.86
N PHE A 49 1.20 3.38 -6.86
CA PHE A 49 1.04 4.18 -5.65
C PHE A 49 0.27 3.42 -4.56
N ILE A 50 -0.83 2.75 -4.91
CA ILE A 50 -1.60 1.93 -3.97
C ILE A 50 -0.79 0.72 -3.51
N LYS A 51 -0.08 0.05 -4.42
CA LYS A 51 0.80 -1.08 -4.08
C LYS A 51 1.85 -0.68 -3.05
N GLY A 52 2.60 0.39 -3.31
CA GLY A 52 3.61 0.89 -2.37
C GLY A 52 3.00 1.34 -1.03
N ALA A 53 1.82 1.97 -1.06
CA ALA A 53 1.11 2.34 0.16
C ALA A 53 0.69 1.11 0.98
N PHE A 54 0.24 0.04 0.32
CA PHE A 54 -0.13 -1.20 0.97
C PHE A 54 1.11 -1.91 1.55
N GLU A 55 2.20 -2.01 0.79
CA GLU A 55 3.44 -2.63 1.27
C GLU A 55 4.09 -1.87 2.44
N THR A 56 3.76 -0.60 2.63
CA THR A 56 4.32 0.23 3.72
C THR A 56 3.39 0.33 4.93
N TYR A 57 2.08 0.47 4.70
CA TYR A 57 1.10 0.79 5.74
C TYR A 57 -0.11 -0.14 5.74
N GLY A 58 -0.14 -1.08 4.81
CA GLY A 58 -1.25 -2.00 4.60
C GLY A 58 -1.08 -3.28 5.38
N GLU A 59 -2.20 -3.87 5.76
CA GLU A 59 -2.27 -5.22 6.31
C GLU A 59 -3.51 -5.94 5.77
N PHE A 60 -3.38 -7.25 5.63
CA PHE A 60 -4.54 -8.13 5.54
C PHE A 60 -4.96 -8.51 6.95
N PHE A 61 -6.27 -8.52 7.19
CA PHE A 61 -6.81 -8.93 8.47
C PHE A 61 -7.92 -9.95 8.27
N MET A 62 -7.91 -11.01 9.08
CA MET A 62 -8.98 -11.99 9.18
C MET A 62 -9.54 -11.96 10.60
N GLY A 63 -10.78 -11.49 10.75
CA GLY A 63 -11.43 -11.43 12.06
C GLY A 63 -11.87 -12.80 12.61
N ASP A 64 -12.04 -13.81 11.74
CA ASP A 64 -12.38 -15.18 12.13
C ASP A 64 -11.56 -16.20 11.32
N PRO A 65 -10.76 -17.07 11.96
CA PRO A 65 -10.02 -18.13 11.27
C PRO A 65 -10.89 -19.26 10.69
N HIS A 66 -12.17 -19.37 11.07
CA HIS A 66 -13.07 -20.44 10.60
C HIS A 66 -13.93 -20.06 9.39
N GLY A 67 -14.16 -18.77 9.13
CA GLY A 67 -14.91 -18.31 7.96
C GLY A 67 -14.75 -16.83 7.60
N GLY A 68 -13.78 -16.14 8.19
CA GLY A 68 -13.66 -14.69 8.13
C GLY A 68 -13.39 -14.17 6.72
N GLU A 69 -14.16 -13.16 6.32
CA GLU A 69 -13.84 -12.36 5.15
C GLU A 69 -12.54 -11.61 5.41
N VAL A 70 -11.57 -11.79 4.50
CA VAL A 70 -10.32 -11.03 4.54
C VAL A 70 -10.67 -9.57 4.28
N ILE A 71 -10.26 -8.69 5.17
CA ILE A 71 -10.32 -7.25 4.97
C ILE A 71 -8.91 -6.69 4.71
N ILE A 72 -8.87 -5.55 4.04
CA ILE A 72 -7.64 -4.81 3.74
C ILE A 72 -7.69 -3.52 4.52
N ILE A 73 -6.70 -3.30 5.37
CA ILE A 73 -6.59 -2.10 6.19
C ILE A 73 -5.35 -1.33 5.75
N PHE A 74 -5.49 -0.03 5.51
CA PHE A 74 -4.37 0.89 5.42
C PHE A 74 -4.32 1.73 6.70
N LYS A 75 -3.21 1.66 7.44
CA LYS A 75 -2.92 2.50 8.61
C LYS A 75 -2.53 3.92 8.19
N SER A 76 -3.38 4.57 7.39
CA SER A 76 -3.16 5.88 6.81
C SER A 76 -4.47 6.59 6.49
N GLY A 77 -4.62 7.83 6.95
CA GLY A 77 -5.72 8.74 6.56
C GLY A 77 -5.44 9.54 5.29
N SER A 78 -4.58 9.06 4.39
CA SER A 78 -4.15 9.80 3.21
C SER A 78 -5.31 10.02 2.23
N LYS A 79 -5.74 11.28 2.07
CA LYS A 79 -6.78 11.67 1.08
C LYS A 79 -6.38 11.28 -0.36
N LYS A 80 -5.09 11.27 -0.67
CA LYS A 80 -4.56 10.87 -1.99
C LYS A 80 -4.73 9.37 -2.24
N LEU A 81 -4.55 8.56 -1.19
CA LEU A 81 -4.79 7.13 -1.23
C LEU A 81 -6.27 6.81 -1.40
N ALA A 82 -7.14 7.42 -0.59
CA ALA A 82 -8.59 7.28 -0.73
C ALA A 82 -9.07 7.67 -2.15
N LYS A 83 -8.58 8.78 -2.69
CA LYS A 83 -8.86 9.20 -4.07
C LYS A 83 -8.40 8.18 -5.10
N SER A 84 -7.18 7.65 -4.96
CA SER A 84 -6.63 6.66 -5.90
C SER A 84 -7.43 5.35 -5.86
N LEU A 85 -7.84 4.90 -4.68
CA LEU A 85 -8.70 3.73 -4.50
C LEU A 85 -10.05 3.94 -5.21
N ARG A 86 -10.73 5.06 -4.96
CA ARG A 86 -12.00 5.40 -5.61
C ARG A 86 -11.88 5.48 -7.13
N LEU A 87 -10.79 6.03 -7.67
CA LEU A 87 -10.54 6.10 -9.11
C LEU A 87 -10.39 4.72 -9.77
N LEU A 88 -9.88 3.73 -9.03
CA LEU A 88 -9.79 2.35 -9.50
C LEU A 88 -11.06 1.53 -9.20
N GLY A 89 -12.14 2.20 -8.78
CA GLY A 89 -13.44 1.58 -8.54
C GLY A 89 -13.55 0.83 -7.22
N PHE A 90 -12.72 1.14 -6.23
CA PHE A 90 -12.87 0.65 -4.86
C PHE A 90 -13.73 1.61 -4.02
N SER A 91 -14.36 1.07 -2.98
CA SER A 91 -15.21 1.78 -2.02
C SER A 91 -14.57 1.79 -0.63
N PRO A 92 -13.46 2.54 -0.41
CA PRO A 92 -12.81 2.58 0.89
C PRO A 92 -13.69 3.25 1.95
N LEU A 93 -13.87 2.54 3.06
CA LEU A 93 -14.39 3.11 4.30
C LEU A 93 -13.27 3.90 4.98
N GLU A 94 -13.49 5.21 5.16
CA GLU A 94 -12.60 6.05 5.99
C GLU A 94 -13.08 5.94 7.44
N THR A 95 -12.23 5.46 8.34
CA THR A 95 -12.58 5.28 9.76
C THR A 95 -11.43 5.73 10.68
N THR A 96 -11.68 5.75 11.98
CA THR A 96 -10.69 6.00 13.01
C THR A 96 -10.59 4.83 13.99
N ASP A 97 -9.53 4.80 14.79
CA ASP A 97 -9.53 3.97 15.99
C ASP A 97 -10.58 4.49 17.01
N GLU A 98 -10.78 3.72 18.08
CA GLU A 98 -11.72 4.05 19.16
C GLU A 98 -11.41 5.40 19.82
N SER A 99 -10.14 5.81 19.81
CA SER A 99 -9.70 7.09 20.36
C SER A 99 -9.87 8.28 19.40
N GLY A 100 -10.20 8.02 18.13
CA GLY A 100 -10.27 9.03 17.07
C GLY A 100 -8.90 9.56 16.59
N ALA A 101 -7.80 9.05 17.14
CA ALA A 101 -6.46 9.60 16.90
C ALA A 101 -5.87 9.13 15.58
N SER A 102 -5.99 7.83 15.28
CA SER A 102 -5.45 7.24 14.06
C SER A 102 -6.53 7.09 13.00
N ARG A 103 -6.21 7.42 11.76
CA ARG A 103 -7.10 7.28 10.60
C ARG A 103 -6.73 6.08 9.75
N TYR A 104 -7.75 5.37 9.29
CA TYR A 104 -7.63 4.16 8.50
C TYR A 104 -8.48 4.24 7.23
N LEU A 105 -8.04 3.53 6.21
CA LEU A 105 -8.86 3.20 5.04
C LEU A 105 -9.06 1.69 5.03
N VAL A 106 -10.31 1.25 4.96
CA VAL A 106 -10.66 -0.18 5.03
C VAL A 106 -11.41 -0.58 3.76
N LEU A 107 -10.96 -1.67 3.12
CA LEU A 107 -11.73 -2.39 2.11
C LEU A 107 -12.21 -3.70 2.74
N TYR A 108 -13.52 -3.81 2.93
CA TYR A 108 -14.12 -4.99 3.57
C TYR A 108 -15.06 -5.74 2.62
N GLU A 109 -15.58 -5.10 1.58
CA GLU A 109 -16.47 -5.78 0.63
C GLU A 109 -15.70 -6.84 -0.18
N ARG A 110 -16.21 -8.07 -0.22
CA ARG A 110 -15.59 -9.17 -0.99
C ARG A 110 -15.22 -8.80 -2.44
N PRO A 111 -16.05 -8.08 -3.22
CA PRO A 111 -15.69 -7.68 -4.58
C PRO A 111 -14.46 -6.78 -4.62
N ASP A 112 -14.33 -5.84 -3.67
CA ASP A 112 -13.20 -4.93 -3.57
C ASP A 112 -11.92 -5.66 -3.20
N VAL A 113 -11.98 -6.53 -2.20
CA VAL A 113 -10.83 -7.34 -1.76
C VAL A 113 -10.33 -8.21 -2.93
N ARG A 114 -11.23 -8.89 -3.63
CA ARG A 114 -10.88 -9.70 -4.80
C ARG A 114 -10.29 -8.87 -5.94
N ARG A 115 -10.87 -7.71 -6.23
CA ARG A 115 -10.36 -6.78 -7.25
C ARG A 115 -8.98 -6.25 -6.86
N PHE A 116 -8.78 -5.93 -5.59
CA PHE A 116 -7.53 -5.41 -5.06
C PHE A 116 -6.40 -6.41 -5.28
N VAL A 117 -6.60 -7.67 -4.87
CA VAL A 117 -5.60 -8.73 -5.06
C VAL A 117 -5.25 -8.93 -6.54
N LYS A 118 -6.25 -8.89 -7.43
CA LYS A 118 -6.03 -9.05 -8.88
C LYS A 118 -5.30 -7.87 -9.53
N LEU A 119 -5.67 -6.64 -9.18
CA LEU A 119 -5.20 -5.43 -9.84
C LEU A 119 -3.90 -4.91 -9.23
N ILE A 120 -3.84 -4.81 -7.90
CA ILE A 120 -2.72 -4.26 -7.16
C ILE A 120 -1.60 -5.30 -7.01
N LYS A 121 -1.96 -6.60 -6.96
CA LYS A 121 -1.02 -7.71 -6.76
C LYS A 121 -0.06 -7.45 -5.57
N PRO A 122 -0.63 -7.24 -4.37
CA PRO A 122 0.17 -7.05 -3.16
C PRO A 122 0.93 -8.34 -2.82
N VAL A 123 1.99 -8.21 -2.04
CA VAL A 123 2.63 -9.37 -1.40
C VAL A 123 1.69 -9.93 -0.34
N VAL A 124 1.47 -11.24 -0.36
CA VAL A 124 0.71 -11.98 0.66
C VAL A 124 1.68 -12.96 1.31
N GLU A 125 2.13 -12.65 2.53
CA GLU A 125 3.14 -13.44 3.23
C GLU A 125 2.51 -14.60 4.02
N GLU A 126 1.29 -14.42 4.52
CA GLU A 126 0.63 -15.36 5.42
C GLU A 126 -0.16 -16.43 4.65
N ALA A 127 0.20 -17.71 4.86
CA ALA A 127 -0.41 -18.83 4.14
C ALA A 127 -1.92 -18.96 4.36
N HIS A 128 -2.42 -18.65 5.56
CA HIS A 128 -3.86 -18.72 5.85
C HIS A 128 -4.64 -17.58 5.16
N ILE A 129 -4.08 -16.37 5.08
CA ILE A 129 -4.61 -15.26 4.27
C ILE A 129 -4.63 -15.67 2.79
N ALA A 130 -3.53 -16.23 2.28
CA ALA A 130 -3.45 -16.68 0.89
C ALA A 130 -4.52 -17.75 0.57
N LYS A 131 -4.77 -18.68 1.51
CA LYS A 131 -5.83 -19.68 1.40
C LYS A 131 -7.22 -19.03 1.39
N ALA A 132 -7.49 -18.10 2.31
CA ALA A 132 -8.77 -17.38 2.38
C ALA A 132 -9.05 -16.52 1.14
N LEU A 133 -8.01 -15.95 0.53
CA LEU A 133 -8.08 -15.23 -0.74
C LEU A 133 -8.20 -16.16 -1.97
N GLY A 134 -8.13 -17.48 -1.79
CA GLY A 134 -8.17 -18.46 -2.88
C GLY A 134 -6.94 -18.43 -3.79
N LEU A 135 -5.78 -18.02 -3.27
CA LEU A 135 -4.51 -17.95 -4.01
C LEU A 135 -3.73 -19.27 -3.99
N CYS A 136 -3.98 -20.13 -3.00
CA CYS A 136 -3.38 -21.46 -2.90
C CYS A 136 -4.34 -22.52 -3.48
N PRO A 137 -3.85 -23.50 -4.27
CA PRO A 137 -4.66 -24.62 -4.70
C PRO A 137 -5.11 -25.45 -3.50
N GLN A 138 -6.40 -25.77 -3.42
CA GLN A 138 -6.90 -26.77 -2.48
C GLN A 138 -6.50 -28.14 -3.01
N ARG A 139 -5.46 -28.74 -2.42
CA ARG A 139 -5.16 -30.17 -2.57
C ARG A 139 -5.59 -30.89 -1.31
#